data_AF-A0A923U035-F1
#
_entry.id   AF-A0A923U035-F1
#
_cell.length_a   1.000
_cell.length_b   1.000
_cell.length_c   1.000
_cell.angle_alpha   90.00
_cell.angle_beta   90.00
_cell.angle_gamma   90.00
#
_symmetry.space_group_name_H-M   'P 1'
#
loop_
_entity.id
_entity.type
_entity.pdbx_description
1 polymer ?
#
loop_
_entity_poly.entity_id
_entity_poly.type
_entity_poly.pdbx_seq_one_letter_code
_entity_poly.pdbx_strand_id
1 'polypeptide(L)'
;MDNGPSYVPVRTAKILPKAEEAVFLHDKDCRVSAILRKVDVNFFAILFGLLLQSVLTSPVLASSLTPAEMAPWLKMASGDHSLRTLGPAYFVDVPVRRIPGARLAFFNHEAARRLGLVVPEDPDELESLMVSLFAFEVDPTGNSPVKQMAVRYQDSKGKGPGDARGDGRATWPGELKLVGKTGKTISIDVVRKGGGATELAWTSHDAAHSDGVLKIRELVRSAITSKANEGNILDSTDDLMGFTFRKEDRPLEALSIRIGNQTRIAQLRYFADDPKLFQPLMDYVIARDLGLPAGAVIRPAEVQTYLEFFVDNLAEEAARYTSGSAVHGSPTAGNRTTKGGTIDLMEFWWMDAFHANFSYLFNQRSVRGQADTMRDYVVLLLRYMGSGGYPIPSSGREIYLTNRFEGVYTQFLAELDLNRLGLSSDDIRRIPQRLQNQFRFSVTALRQCTGTEKRRIFWQDIEPAAFDVRNILKSTFRFYSDSDRSSRIFSNQRTWATPLSATHQMLEQEYLSIVDAIVKTLDPAKKIQQRWIEKASAIGGYSRLEPGTDFPATESDPFFQKYEQAIIEKLQNGVFSVREINDAIRVAGESLVDPELLARRETSSVIMPGFPTFSSSQKFEACPDLLVPIRP
;
A
#
# COMPACT_ATOMS: atom_id res chain seq x y z
N MET A 1 -58.97 -1.28 -10.87
CA MET A 1 -58.84 -2.50 -10.06
C MET A 1 -57.34 -2.79 -9.92
N ASP A 2 -56.54 -2.03 -9.17
CA ASP A 2 -56.62 -1.56 -7.76
C ASP A 2 -56.18 -2.68 -6.81
N ASN A 3 -55.07 -2.60 -6.05
CA ASN A 3 -54.68 -1.50 -5.17
C ASN A 3 -53.16 -1.43 -4.95
N GLY A 4 -52.60 -0.21 -4.90
CA GLY A 4 -51.25 0.05 -4.38
C GLY A 4 -51.29 0.57 -2.94
N PRO A 5 -50.24 0.38 -2.12
CA PRO A 5 -50.21 0.83 -0.73
C PRO A 5 -50.15 2.36 -0.62
N SER A 6 -51.00 2.92 0.24
CA SER A 6 -51.18 4.37 0.40
C SER A 6 -50.09 5.00 1.27
N TYR A 7 -49.43 6.06 0.78
CA TYR A 7 -48.54 6.89 1.59
C TYR A 7 -49.31 8.00 2.30
N VAL A 8 -49.17 8.11 3.62
CA VAL A 8 -49.81 9.16 4.43
C VAL A 8 -48.82 10.30 4.70
N PRO A 9 -49.10 11.54 4.29
CA PRO A 9 -48.20 12.67 4.54
C PRO A 9 -48.37 13.21 5.98
N VAL A 10 -47.34 13.05 6.81
CA VAL A 10 -47.30 13.66 8.14
C VAL A 10 -47.12 15.17 8.01
N ARG A 11 -48.08 15.94 8.51
CA ARG A 11 -47.97 17.40 8.65
C ARG A 11 -47.06 17.75 9.82
N THR A 12 -45.88 18.32 9.55
CA THR A 12 -45.09 19.04 10.56
C THR A 12 -45.44 20.53 10.52
N ALA A 13 -45.69 21.13 11.69
CA ALA A 13 -46.17 22.50 11.80
C ALA A 13 -45.01 23.52 11.79
N LYS A 14 -45.22 24.68 11.18
CA LYS A 14 -44.35 25.85 11.37
C LYS A 14 -44.56 26.41 12.78
N ILE A 15 -43.49 26.51 13.56
CA ILE A 15 -43.41 27.43 14.71
C ILE A 15 -42.09 28.21 14.61
N LEU A 16 -42.20 29.52 14.50
CA LEU A 16 -41.11 30.48 14.69
C LEU A 16 -41.36 31.21 16.01
N PRO A 17 -40.33 31.40 16.85
CA PRO A 17 -40.23 32.56 17.72
C PRO A 17 -39.44 33.69 17.02
N LYS A 18 -39.69 34.92 17.48
CA LYS A 18 -39.15 36.16 16.90
C LYS A 18 -37.66 36.36 17.21
N ALA A 19 -37.03 37.26 16.46
CA ALA A 19 -35.80 37.93 16.90
C ALA A 19 -36.08 38.86 18.10
N GLU A 20 -35.03 39.15 18.88
CA GLU A 20 -34.96 40.31 19.77
C GLU A 20 -33.97 41.33 19.19
N GLU A 21 -34.26 42.61 19.39
CA GLU A 21 -33.47 43.73 18.87
C GLU A 21 -32.42 44.16 19.89
N ALA A 22 -31.17 44.35 19.45
CA ALA A 22 -30.13 45.00 20.24
C ALA A 22 -29.80 46.37 19.62
N VAL A 23 -30.20 47.44 20.31
CA VAL A 23 -30.03 48.82 19.85
C VAL A 23 -28.59 49.30 20.06
N PHE A 24 -28.14 50.21 19.18
CA PHE A 24 -26.82 50.84 19.21
C PHE A 24 -26.43 51.41 20.58
N LEU A 25 -25.17 51.18 20.96
CA LEU A 25 -24.36 52.20 21.61
C LEU A 25 -23.13 52.48 20.75
N HIS A 26 -23.04 53.73 20.26
CA HIS A 26 -21.76 54.29 19.84
C HIS A 26 -20.97 54.64 21.10
N ASP A 27 -19.72 54.20 21.17
CA ASP A 27 -18.69 54.93 21.90
C ASP A 27 -17.42 55.04 21.06
N LYS A 28 -16.54 55.99 21.41
CA LYS A 28 -15.31 56.31 20.71
C LYS A 28 -14.09 55.93 21.57
N ASP A 29 -12.93 56.03 20.94
CA ASP A 29 -11.63 56.18 21.61
C ASP A 29 -11.24 55.12 22.66
N CYS A 30 -10.81 53.95 22.18
CA CYS A 30 -9.72 53.23 22.85
C CYS A 30 -8.72 52.64 21.85
N ARG A 31 -7.42 52.92 22.10
CA ARG A 31 -6.31 52.47 21.26
C ARG A 31 -5.85 51.07 21.66
N VAL A 32 -6.29 50.03 20.96
CA VAL A 32 -5.67 48.70 21.03
C VAL A 32 -5.39 48.17 19.61
N SER A 33 -4.33 48.69 18.99
CA SER A 33 -3.68 48.05 17.85
C SER A 33 -2.22 47.76 18.20
N ALA A 34 -1.63 46.77 17.51
CA ALA A 34 -0.22 46.36 17.63
C ALA A 34 0.23 45.56 18.89
N ILE A 35 -0.58 44.64 19.44
CA ILE A 35 -0.09 43.55 20.33
C ILE A 35 -0.52 42.14 19.85
N LEU A 36 -0.51 41.88 18.54
CA LEU A 36 -0.70 40.52 17.97
C LEU A 36 0.17 40.27 16.70
N ARG A 37 1.41 40.77 16.68
CA ARG A 37 2.39 40.47 15.60
C ARG A 37 3.81 40.20 16.13
N LYS A 38 3.91 39.21 17.02
CA LYS A 38 5.11 38.41 17.31
C LYS A 38 4.69 37.22 18.19
N VAL A 39 4.15 36.17 17.56
CA VAL A 39 4.18 34.84 18.18
C VAL A 39 5.62 34.38 18.07
N ASP A 40 6.32 34.35 19.20
CA ASP A 40 7.74 34.02 19.21
C ASP A 40 7.94 32.53 18.86
N VAL A 41 8.96 32.23 18.05
CA VAL A 41 9.40 30.85 17.76
C VAL A 41 9.81 30.17 19.06
N ASN A 42 10.35 30.94 20.02
CA ASN A 42 10.64 30.46 21.38
C ASN A 42 9.39 29.94 22.10
N PHE A 43 8.19 30.48 21.85
CA PHE A 43 6.97 29.99 22.50
C PHE A 43 6.60 28.57 22.03
N PHE A 44 6.76 28.28 20.73
CA PHE A 44 6.59 26.93 20.22
C PHE A 44 7.70 25.99 20.70
N ALA A 45 8.94 26.44 20.77
CA ALA A 45 10.05 25.65 21.33
C ALA A 45 9.84 25.32 22.83
N ILE A 46 9.34 26.28 23.61
CA ILE A 46 9.00 26.09 25.04
C ILE A 46 7.77 25.18 25.20
N LEU A 47 6.72 25.37 24.40
CA LEU A 47 5.52 24.53 24.48
C LEU A 47 5.81 23.08 24.04
N PHE A 48 6.59 22.89 22.97
CA PHE A 48 7.08 21.58 22.54
C PHE A 48 8.02 20.98 23.58
N GLY A 49 8.90 21.78 24.19
CA GLY A 49 9.77 21.37 25.30
C GLY A 49 8.99 20.92 26.53
N LEU A 50 7.90 21.61 26.91
CA LEU A 50 7.00 21.23 28.00
C LEU A 50 6.14 20.00 27.66
N LEU A 51 5.78 19.81 26.39
CA LEU A 51 5.15 18.57 25.93
C LEU A 51 6.14 17.40 26.04
N LEU A 52 7.36 17.57 25.53
CA LEU A 52 8.46 16.62 25.71
C LEU A 52 8.67 16.31 27.19
N GLN A 53 8.72 17.34 28.04
CA GLN A 53 8.97 17.18 29.46
C GLN A 53 7.84 16.44 30.16
N SER A 54 6.56 16.73 29.86
CA SER A 54 5.44 15.97 30.46
C SER A 54 5.37 14.51 29.96
N VAL A 55 5.79 14.23 28.73
CA VAL A 55 5.93 12.87 28.18
C VAL A 55 7.13 12.13 28.80
N LEU A 56 8.29 12.78 28.94
CA LEU A 56 9.54 12.21 29.44
C LEU A 56 9.64 12.15 30.98
N THR A 57 8.88 12.97 31.73
CA THR A 57 8.77 12.83 33.20
C THR A 57 7.80 11.73 33.63
N SER A 58 7.06 11.13 32.69
CA SER A 58 6.40 9.85 32.95
C SER A 58 7.48 8.76 33.02
N PRO A 59 7.57 7.96 34.09
CA PRO A 59 8.61 6.94 34.26
C PRO A 59 8.52 5.76 33.26
N VAL A 60 7.61 5.85 32.29
CA VAL A 60 7.37 4.88 31.20
C VAL A 60 8.35 5.07 30.02
N LEU A 61 9.03 6.23 29.92
CA LEU A 61 9.91 6.58 28.79
C LEU A 61 11.38 6.77 29.18
N ALA A 62 11.88 5.89 30.03
CA ALA A 62 13.32 5.69 30.24
C ALA A 62 13.93 4.93 29.03
N SER A 63 14.02 5.59 27.88
CA SER A 63 14.59 5.03 26.65
C SER A 63 16.10 5.26 26.55
N SER A 64 16.83 4.34 25.93
CA SER A 64 18.25 4.48 25.59
C SER A 64 18.50 5.42 24.41
N LEU A 65 17.47 5.72 23.60
CA LEU A 65 17.57 6.64 22.46
C LEU A 65 17.83 8.08 22.92
N THR A 66 18.73 8.77 22.22
CA THR A 66 18.92 10.22 22.43
C THR A 66 17.70 11.03 21.94
N PRO A 67 17.51 12.28 22.39
CA PRO A 67 16.41 13.12 21.91
C PRO A 67 16.35 13.32 20.38
N ALA A 68 17.50 13.23 19.70
CA ALA A 68 17.56 13.30 18.23
C ALA A 68 17.02 12.03 17.55
N GLU A 69 17.30 10.86 18.13
CA GLU A 69 16.83 9.55 17.65
C GLU A 69 15.37 9.30 18.00
N MET A 70 14.89 9.90 19.10
CA MET A 70 13.49 9.90 19.53
C MET A 70 12.61 10.86 18.71
N ALA A 71 13.17 11.93 18.14
CA ALA A 71 12.38 12.96 17.46
C ALA A 71 11.56 12.45 16.24
N PRO A 72 12.06 11.56 15.37
CA PRO A 72 11.26 10.94 14.31
C PRO A 72 10.07 10.13 14.85
N TRP A 73 10.27 9.34 15.91
CA TRP A 73 9.21 8.55 16.56
C TRP A 73 8.11 9.43 17.16
N LEU A 74 8.50 10.50 17.87
CA LEU A 74 7.56 11.49 18.39
C LEU A 74 6.81 12.20 17.27
N LYS A 75 7.46 12.51 16.13
CA LYS A 75 6.77 13.11 14.98
C LYS A 75 5.73 12.16 14.38
N MET A 76 6.07 10.88 14.23
CA MET A 76 5.16 9.82 13.76
C MET A 76 3.94 9.60 14.67
N ALA A 77 4.00 9.98 15.94
CA ALA A 77 2.90 9.85 16.92
C ALA A 77 2.23 11.19 17.32
N SER A 78 2.70 12.32 16.76
CA SER A 78 2.36 13.69 17.21
C SER A 78 0.91 14.15 16.95
N GLY A 79 0.18 13.46 16.06
CA GLY A 79 -1.09 13.93 15.50
C GLY A 79 -0.95 14.97 14.38
N ASP A 80 0.26 15.51 14.15
CA ASP A 80 0.54 16.41 13.03
C ASP A 80 0.48 15.68 11.69
N HIS A 81 -0.21 16.28 10.72
CA HIS A 81 -0.29 15.73 9.37
C HIS A 81 -0.52 16.84 8.34
N SER A 82 0.23 16.87 7.24
CA SER A 82 0.13 17.99 6.28
C SER A 82 -1.23 18.13 5.61
N LEU A 83 -1.99 17.05 5.41
CA LEU A 83 -3.40 17.12 4.98
C LEU A 83 -4.27 18.05 5.86
N ARG A 84 -3.94 18.22 7.15
CA ARG A 84 -4.69 19.11 8.06
C ARG A 84 -4.67 20.57 7.61
N THR A 85 -3.70 21.01 6.81
CA THR A 85 -3.65 22.40 6.29
C THR A 85 -4.75 22.69 5.27
N LEU A 86 -5.43 21.67 4.73
CA LEU A 86 -6.64 21.84 3.91
C LEU A 86 -7.89 22.17 4.75
N GLY A 87 -7.84 21.95 6.07
CA GLY A 87 -8.93 22.24 7.00
C GLY A 87 -9.91 21.07 7.25
N PRO A 88 -10.89 21.26 8.16
CA PRO A 88 -11.70 20.17 8.73
C PRO A 88 -12.75 19.57 7.79
N ALA A 89 -12.85 20.03 6.53
CA ALA A 89 -13.72 19.40 5.54
C ALA A 89 -13.20 18.01 5.11
N TYR A 90 -11.89 17.79 5.15
CA TYR A 90 -11.24 16.59 4.61
C TYR A 90 -11.08 15.46 5.62
N PHE A 91 -11.19 15.76 6.91
CA PHE A 91 -10.91 14.82 7.99
C PHE A 91 -11.86 15.00 9.18
N VAL A 92 -11.69 14.12 10.17
CA VAL A 92 -12.29 14.23 11.51
C VAL A 92 -11.19 14.08 12.55
N ASP A 93 -11.29 14.83 13.64
CA ASP A 93 -10.46 14.60 14.82
C ASP A 93 -11.11 13.53 15.69
N VAL A 94 -10.43 12.41 15.83
CA VAL A 94 -10.84 11.25 16.62
C VAL A 94 -10.11 11.31 17.97
N PRO A 95 -10.82 11.50 19.09
CA PRO A 95 -10.24 11.34 20.42
C PRO A 95 -9.78 9.89 20.63
N VAL A 96 -8.56 9.70 21.15
CA VAL A 96 -7.96 8.38 21.33
C VAL A 96 -7.39 8.19 22.72
N ARG A 97 -7.54 6.99 23.29
CA ARG A 97 -7.02 6.62 24.62
C ARG A 97 -6.05 5.44 24.51
N ARG A 98 -5.10 5.32 25.44
CA ARG A 98 -4.19 4.17 25.50
C ARG A 98 -4.96 2.88 25.76
N ILE A 99 -4.50 1.77 25.18
CA ILE A 99 -5.07 0.44 25.39
C ILE A 99 -4.34 -0.23 26.58
N PRO A 100 -5.02 -0.54 27.68
CA PRO A 100 -4.41 -1.28 28.79
C PRO A 100 -3.99 -2.70 28.35
N GLY A 101 -2.82 -3.16 28.79
CA GLY A 101 -2.36 -4.53 28.54
C GLY A 101 -2.03 -4.86 27.07
N ALA A 102 -1.86 -3.86 26.20
CA ALA A 102 -1.39 -4.10 24.84
C ALA A 102 0.06 -4.59 24.82
N ARG A 103 0.33 -5.60 23.98
CA ARG A 103 1.64 -6.22 23.75
C ARG A 103 2.12 -5.93 22.33
N LEU A 104 3.42 -5.76 22.12
CA LEU A 104 4.00 -5.66 20.76
C LEU A 104 4.00 -7.07 20.14
N ALA A 105 3.27 -7.25 19.04
CA ALA A 105 3.12 -8.54 18.37
C ALA A 105 4.29 -8.83 17.43
N PHE A 106 4.66 -7.84 16.62
CA PHE A 106 5.76 -7.89 15.65
C PHE A 106 6.26 -6.47 15.37
N PHE A 107 7.50 -6.35 14.88
CA PHE A 107 8.12 -5.08 14.52
C PHE A 107 9.05 -5.23 13.31
N ASN A 108 8.75 -4.56 12.21
CA ASN A 108 9.53 -4.61 10.97
C ASN A 108 10.78 -3.71 11.06
N HIS A 109 11.85 -4.27 11.63
CA HIS A 109 13.16 -3.61 11.71
C HIS A 109 13.74 -3.21 10.34
N GLU A 110 13.31 -3.82 9.24
CA GLU A 110 13.79 -3.45 7.90
C GLU A 110 13.10 -2.17 7.41
N ALA A 111 11.78 -2.08 7.57
CA ALA A 111 11.01 -0.86 7.33
C ALA A 111 11.51 0.31 8.20
N ALA A 112 11.73 0.08 9.50
CA ALA A 112 12.29 1.09 10.41
C ALA A 112 13.66 1.61 9.90
N ARG A 113 14.54 0.71 9.45
CA ARG A 113 15.86 1.07 8.89
C ARG A 113 15.76 1.82 7.56
N ARG A 114 14.81 1.47 6.69
CA ARG A 114 14.53 2.22 5.44
C ARG A 114 14.08 3.66 5.74
N LEU A 115 13.31 3.86 6.80
CA LEU A 115 12.90 5.19 7.28
C LEU A 115 14.02 5.98 8.00
N GLY A 116 15.19 5.38 8.26
CA GLY A 116 16.27 6.00 9.03
C GLY A 116 15.98 6.09 10.54
N LEU A 117 15.05 5.27 11.05
CA LEU A 117 14.71 5.24 12.48
C LEU A 117 15.72 4.39 13.25
N VAL A 118 16.25 4.95 14.35
CA VAL A 118 17.00 4.18 15.34
C VAL A 118 16.00 3.47 16.26
N VAL A 119 16.34 2.25 16.66
CA VAL A 119 15.47 1.32 17.38
C VAL A 119 16.24 0.85 18.62
N PRO A 120 15.62 0.79 19.82
CA PRO A 120 16.27 0.18 20.99
C PRO A 120 16.75 -1.25 20.70
N GLU A 121 17.93 -1.60 21.21
CA GLU A 121 18.47 -2.97 21.10
C GLU A 121 17.78 -3.93 22.09
N ASP A 122 17.30 -3.41 23.22
CA ASP A 122 16.53 -4.16 24.21
C ASP A 122 15.07 -4.39 23.75
N PRO A 123 14.58 -5.64 23.68
CA PRO A 123 13.20 -5.93 23.28
C PRO A 123 12.13 -5.35 24.21
N ASP A 124 12.40 -5.26 25.52
CA ASP A 124 11.42 -4.78 26.50
C ASP A 124 11.30 -3.24 26.44
N GLU A 125 12.43 -2.52 26.28
CA GLU A 125 12.43 -1.09 25.96
C GLU A 125 11.70 -0.80 24.63
N LEU A 126 11.96 -1.62 23.59
CA LEU A 126 11.29 -1.51 22.29
C LEU A 126 9.77 -1.71 22.42
N GLU A 127 9.31 -2.74 23.13
CA GLU A 127 7.88 -2.94 23.38
C GLU A 127 7.28 -1.75 24.15
N SER A 128 7.90 -1.33 25.26
CA SER A 128 7.43 -0.20 26.07
C SER A 128 7.29 1.08 25.24
N LEU A 129 8.32 1.42 24.46
CA LEU A 129 8.34 2.60 23.59
C LEU A 129 7.20 2.54 22.56
N MET A 130 7.08 1.45 21.81
CA MET A 130 6.08 1.32 20.76
C MET A 130 4.65 1.29 21.31
N VAL A 131 4.42 0.58 22.43
CA VAL A 131 3.12 0.59 23.14
C VAL A 131 2.78 2.00 23.60
N SER A 132 3.74 2.74 24.18
CA SER A 132 3.51 4.08 24.70
C SER A 132 3.12 5.12 23.62
N LEU A 133 3.63 4.95 22.40
CA LEU A 133 3.41 5.88 21.28
C LEU A 133 2.21 5.50 20.40
N PHE A 134 1.96 4.19 20.20
CA PHE A 134 1.06 3.72 19.14
C PHE A 134 -0.10 2.82 19.59
N ALA A 135 -0.04 2.19 20.77
CA ALA A 135 -1.11 1.32 21.28
C ALA A 135 -2.28 2.12 21.88
N PHE A 136 -3.03 2.76 20.98
CA PHE A 136 -4.21 3.58 21.30
C PHE A 136 -5.45 3.07 20.56
N GLU A 137 -6.62 3.22 21.17
CA GLU A 137 -7.94 3.01 20.55
C GLU A 137 -8.75 4.32 20.52
N VAL A 138 -9.87 4.35 19.81
CA VAL A 138 -10.85 5.42 19.87
C VAL A 138 -11.42 5.50 21.29
N ASP A 139 -11.47 6.70 21.85
CA ASP A 139 -12.12 6.95 23.13
C ASP A 139 -13.64 7.06 22.94
N PRO A 140 -14.45 6.10 23.44
CA PRO A 140 -15.91 6.10 23.25
C PRO A 140 -16.60 7.24 24.01
N THR A 141 -15.89 7.92 24.93
CA THR A 141 -16.43 9.09 25.64
C THR A 141 -16.19 10.40 24.88
N GLY A 142 -15.27 10.40 23.91
CA GLY A 142 -14.86 11.59 23.15
C GLY A 142 -14.07 12.65 23.92
N ASN A 143 -13.71 12.40 25.19
CA ASN A 143 -13.13 13.40 26.09
C ASN A 143 -11.59 13.41 26.09
N SER A 144 -10.93 12.41 25.49
CA SER A 144 -9.47 12.34 25.48
C SER A 144 -8.82 13.60 24.89
N PRO A 145 -7.80 14.17 25.56
CA PRO A 145 -7.03 15.30 25.03
C PRO A 145 -6.16 14.89 23.83
N VAL A 146 -5.82 13.60 23.69
CA VAL A 146 -5.06 13.08 22.55
C VAL A 146 -6.02 12.84 21.39
N LYS A 147 -5.75 13.48 20.24
CA LYS A 147 -6.57 13.40 19.03
C LYS A 147 -5.73 13.01 17.83
N GLN A 148 -6.27 12.10 17.01
CA GLN A 148 -5.67 11.67 15.74
C GLN A 148 -6.64 11.94 14.59
N MET A 149 -6.13 12.05 13.38
CA MET A 149 -6.94 12.35 12.19
C MET A 149 -7.56 11.06 11.62
N ALA A 150 -8.79 11.09 11.13
CA ALA A 150 -9.33 10.06 10.21
C ALA A 150 -9.89 10.75 8.96
N VAL A 151 -9.60 10.24 7.76
CA VAL A 151 -9.77 11.01 6.51
C VAL A 151 -11.02 10.58 5.75
N ARG A 152 -11.75 11.55 5.19
CA ARG A 152 -12.98 11.31 4.42
C ARG A 152 -12.66 10.82 3.01
N TYR A 153 -13.27 9.72 2.59
CA TYR A 153 -13.15 9.15 1.24
C TYR A 153 -14.38 8.30 0.90
N GLN A 154 -14.69 8.10 -0.39
CA GLN A 154 -15.89 7.37 -0.81
C GLN A 154 -15.53 6.06 -1.51
N ASP A 155 -15.78 4.92 -0.85
CA ASP A 155 -15.66 3.61 -1.53
C ASP A 155 -17.03 2.99 -1.85
N SER A 156 -18.03 3.16 -0.98
CA SER A 156 -19.41 2.73 -1.22
C SER A 156 -20.12 3.56 -2.30
N LYS A 157 -21.34 3.18 -2.70
CA LYS A 157 -22.10 3.90 -3.75
C LYS A 157 -22.62 5.28 -3.29
N GLY A 158 -22.99 5.43 -2.02
CA GLY A 158 -23.48 6.69 -1.45
C GLY A 158 -22.44 7.41 -0.59
N LYS A 159 -22.88 8.49 0.07
CA LYS A 159 -22.13 9.27 1.08
C LYS A 159 -22.97 9.48 2.36
N GLY A 160 -24.04 8.70 2.54
CA GLY A 160 -25.01 8.86 3.63
C GLY A 160 -24.50 8.37 4.99
N PRO A 161 -25.23 8.61 6.09
CA PRO A 161 -24.91 8.01 7.39
C PRO A 161 -24.81 6.48 7.27
N GLY A 162 -23.67 5.92 7.70
CA GLY A 162 -23.40 4.48 7.60
C GLY A 162 -22.89 3.97 6.24
N ASP A 163 -22.70 4.81 5.22
CA ASP A 163 -21.89 4.48 4.03
C ASP A 163 -20.37 4.40 4.38
N ALA A 164 -19.55 3.85 3.48
CA ALA A 164 -18.08 3.92 3.56
C ALA A 164 -17.59 5.35 3.23
N ARG A 165 -17.63 6.22 4.23
CA ARG A 165 -17.33 7.66 4.15
C ARG A 165 -15.89 8.04 4.50
N GLY A 166 -15.03 7.07 4.81
CA GLY A 166 -13.60 7.30 5.01
C GLY A 166 -12.93 6.23 5.86
N ASP A 167 -11.91 6.64 6.62
CA ASP A 167 -11.17 5.79 7.58
C ASP A 167 -12.06 5.36 8.76
N GLY A 168 -13.00 4.45 8.49
CA GLY A 168 -14.00 3.97 9.45
C GLY A 168 -13.45 3.13 10.60
N ARG A 169 -12.28 2.51 10.39
CA ARG A 169 -11.56 1.64 11.34
C ARG A 169 -10.07 1.98 11.46
N ALA A 170 -9.74 3.23 11.14
CA ALA A 170 -8.37 3.73 11.10
C ALA A 170 -8.26 5.19 11.57
N THR A 171 -7.09 5.54 12.07
CA THR A 171 -6.68 6.91 12.41
C THR A 171 -5.23 7.11 11.97
N TRP A 172 -4.79 8.37 11.85
CA TRP A 172 -3.46 8.74 11.40
C TRP A 172 -2.70 9.34 12.59
N PRO A 173 -1.85 8.55 13.31
CA PRO A 173 -0.96 9.05 14.35
C PRO A 173 -0.03 10.19 13.94
N GLY A 174 0.34 10.33 12.67
CA GLY A 174 1.18 11.43 12.21
C GLY A 174 1.74 11.24 10.80
N GLU A 175 2.76 12.04 10.50
CA GLU A 175 3.45 12.09 9.19
C GLU A 175 4.96 12.17 9.40
N LEU A 176 5.73 11.30 8.73
CA LEU A 176 7.18 11.44 8.62
C LEU A 176 7.52 12.07 7.27
N LYS A 177 8.41 13.07 7.26
CA LYS A 177 8.90 13.70 6.02
C LYS A 177 10.39 13.47 5.87
N LEU A 178 10.77 12.92 4.71
CA LEU A 178 12.13 12.57 4.34
C LEU A 178 12.54 13.40 3.13
N VAL A 179 13.69 14.08 3.18
CA VAL A 179 14.23 14.81 2.02
C VAL A 179 15.20 13.90 1.28
N GLY A 180 14.90 13.59 0.02
CA GLY A 180 15.76 12.78 -0.83
C GLY A 180 17.00 13.54 -1.31
N LYS A 181 18.01 12.82 -1.80
CA LYS A 181 19.27 13.37 -2.37
C LYS A 181 19.05 14.37 -3.52
N THR A 182 17.86 14.36 -4.13
CA THR A 182 17.42 15.27 -5.21
C THR A 182 16.67 16.51 -4.72
N GLY A 183 16.51 16.69 -3.41
CA GLY A 183 15.69 17.75 -2.81
C GLY A 183 14.18 17.47 -2.82
N LYS A 184 13.69 16.45 -3.55
CA LYS A 184 12.29 15.99 -3.48
C LYS A 184 11.95 15.63 -2.02
N THR A 185 10.81 16.11 -1.52
CA THR A 185 10.28 15.69 -0.21
C THR A 185 9.39 14.47 -0.40
N ILE A 186 9.68 13.38 0.32
CA ILE A 186 8.82 12.20 0.42
C ILE A 186 8.07 12.30 1.75
N SER A 187 6.74 12.24 1.69
CA SER A 187 5.88 12.22 2.88
C SER A 187 5.33 10.81 3.08
N ILE A 188 5.50 10.28 4.28
CA ILE A 188 5.10 8.92 4.70
C ILE A 188 4.00 9.06 5.75
N ASP A 189 2.81 8.57 5.41
CA ASP A 189 1.64 8.57 6.28
C ASP A 189 1.77 7.45 7.30
N VAL A 190 1.59 7.78 8.58
CA VAL A 190 1.51 6.79 9.66
C VAL A 190 0.05 6.59 9.98
N VAL A 191 -0.48 5.39 9.71
CA VAL A 191 -1.89 5.05 9.90
C VAL A 191 -2.02 3.85 10.83
N ARG A 192 -2.78 4.04 11.90
CA ARG A 192 -3.20 3.00 12.84
C ARG A 192 -4.52 2.39 12.37
N LYS A 193 -4.55 1.09 12.11
CA LYS A 193 -5.76 0.35 11.73
C LYS A 193 -6.18 -0.62 12.86
N GLY A 194 -7.47 -0.69 13.16
CA GLY A 194 -8.03 -1.61 14.16
C GLY A 194 -8.31 -1.03 15.55
N GLY A 195 -8.07 0.27 15.74
CA GLY A 195 -8.28 0.94 17.03
C GLY A 195 -9.74 1.21 17.39
N GLY A 196 -10.72 0.55 16.77
CA GLY A 196 -12.15 0.82 16.97
C GLY A 196 -12.75 1.79 15.94
N ALA A 197 -14.08 1.85 15.91
CA ALA A 197 -14.87 2.61 14.95
C ALA A 197 -14.76 4.14 15.09
N THR A 198 -14.70 4.85 13.97
CA THR A 198 -14.77 6.33 13.88
C THR A 198 -16.15 6.78 13.38
N GLU A 199 -16.44 8.09 13.31
CA GLU A 199 -17.68 8.59 12.66
C GLU A 199 -17.78 8.22 11.16
N LEU A 200 -16.68 7.73 10.56
CA LEU A 200 -16.59 7.33 9.15
C LEU A 200 -16.87 5.83 8.95
N ALA A 201 -17.22 5.09 10.01
CA ALA A 201 -17.47 3.65 10.00
C ALA A 201 -18.55 3.22 9.00
N TRP A 202 -18.30 2.11 8.29
CA TRP A 202 -19.24 1.53 7.32
C TRP A 202 -20.25 0.63 8.04
N THR A 203 -21.07 1.22 8.92
CA THR A 203 -22.01 0.50 9.78
C THR A 203 -23.15 -0.20 9.05
N SER A 204 -23.28 0.00 7.73
CA SER A 204 -24.27 -0.68 6.87
C SER A 204 -23.73 -1.94 6.16
N HIS A 205 -22.46 -2.32 6.35
CA HIS A 205 -21.86 -3.48 5.66
C HIS A 205 -21.99 -4.78 6.46
N ASP A 206 -21.11 -4.98 7.45
CA ASP A 206 -21.07 -6.15 8.32
C ASP A 206 -20.54 -5.78 9.72
N ALA A 207 -20.58 -6.73 10.65
CA ALA A 207 -20.17 -6.51 12.04
C ALA A 207 -18.71 -6.04 12.20
N ALA A 208 -17.77 -6.57 11.41
CA ALA A 208 -16.34 -6.24 11.47
C ALA A 208 -15.99 -4.88 10.85
N HIS A 209 -16.89 -4.33 10.03
CA HIS A 209 -16.84 -2.95 9.56
C HIS A 209 -17.55 -1.96 10.52
N SER A 210 -18.32 -2.47 11.48
CA SER A 210 -19.10 -1.66 12.44
C SER A 210 -18.44 -1.47 13.81
N ASP A 211 -17.65 -2.44 14.30
CA ASP A 211 -16.89 -2.29 15.56
C ASP A 211 -15.54 -1.56 15.37
N GLY A 212 -14.99 -1.61 14.15
CA GLY A 212 -13.73 -1.01 13.73
C GLY A 212 -12.48 -1.69 14.31
N VAL A 213 -12.60 -2.94 14.77
CA VAL A 213 -11.49 -3.72 15.35
C VAL A 213 -10.75 -4.49 14.24
N LEU A 214 -9.43 -4.62 14.36
CA LEU A 214 -8.65 -5.52 13.49
C LEU A 214 -8.62 -6.92 14.10
N LYS A 215 -8.88 -7.95 13.29
CA LYS A 215 -8.84 -9.35 13.74
C LYS A 215 -7.40 -9.88 13.68
N ILE A 216 -7.02 -10.79 14.58
CA ILE A 216 -5.66 -11.36 14.62
C ILE A 216 -5.25 -12.01 13.28
N ARG A 217 -6.18 -12.70 12.59
CA ARG A 217 -5.93 -13.22 11.23
C ARG A 217 -5.60 -12.11 10.23
N GLU A 218 -6.27 -10.97 10.33
CA GLU A 218 -6.06 -9.82 9.45
C GLU A 218 -4.71 -9.13 9.73
N LEU A 219 -4.31 -9.07 11.00
CA LEU A 219 -2.98 -8.61 11.41
C LEU A 219 -1.87 -9.49 10.79
N VAL A 220 -1.99 -10.80 10.94
CA VAL A 220 -0.98 -11.77 10.47
C VAL A 220 -0.89 -11.78 8.94
N ARG A 221 -2.03 -11.87 8.22
CA ARG A 221 -2.07 -11.84 6.75
C ARG A 221 -1.52 -10.52 6.19
N SER A 222 -1.88 -9.37 6.78
CA SER A 222 -1.39 -8.06 6.34
C SER A 222 0.12 -7.92 6.53
N ALA A 223 0.68 -8.41 7.64
CA ALA A 223 2.13 -8.40 7.90
C ALA A 223 2.93 -9.34 6.97
N ILE A 224 2.43 -10.56 6.72
CA ILE A 224 3.04 -11.52 5.79
C ILE A 224 2.99 -10.97 4.35
N THR A 225 1.84 -10.46 3.91
CA THR A 225 1.71 -9.80 2.61
C THR A 225 2.61 -8.58 2.52
N SER A 226 2.75 -7.76 3.56
CA SER A 226 3.69 -6.63 3.57
C SER A 226 5.11 -7.10 3.28
N LYS A 227 5.61 -8.14 3.95
CA LYS A 227 6.97 -8.65 3.69
C LYS A 227 7.10 -9.31 2.32
N ALA A 228 6.05 -9.97 1.81
CA ALA A 228 6.02 -10.52 0.46
C ALA A 228 6.04 -9.40 -0.60
N ASN A 229 5.24 -8.35 -0.44
CA ASN A 229 5.16 -7.20 -1.35
C ASN A 229 6.47 -6.43 -1.37
N GLU A 230 7.11 -6.28 -0.21
CA GLU A 230 8.43 -5.71 -0.03
C GLU A 230 9.49 -6.48 -0.84
N GLY A 231 9.58 -7.80 -0.66
CA GLY A 231 10.53 -8.66 -1.38
C GLY A 231 10.26 -8.80 -2.88
N ASN A 232 8.99 -8.74 -3.31
CA ASN A 232 8.61 -8.69 -4.73
C ASN A 232 8.73 -7.27 -5.35
N ILE A 233 9.11 -6.27 -4.55
CA ILE A 233 9.24 -4.86 -4.97
C ILE A 233 7.94 -4.36 -5.64
N LEU A 234 6.80 -4.56 -4.97
CA LEU A 234 5.53 -3.93 -5.31
C LEU A 234 5.45 -2.51 -4.73
N ASP A 235 4.65 -1.64 -5.35
CA ASP A 235 4.36 -0.33 -4.76
C ASP A 235 3.27 -0.46 -3.69
N SER A 236 3.66 -0.92 -2.50
CA SER A 236 2.78 -1.23 -1.37
C SER A 236 3.11 -0.36 -0.16
N THR A 237 2.10 -0.06 0.67
CA THR A 237 2.37 0.26 2.09
C THR A 237 3.05 -0.90 2.79
N ASP A 238 3.91 -0.60 3.77
CA ASP A 238 4.47 -1.58 4.70
C ASP A 238 3.68 -1.54 6.03
N ASP A 239 3.47 -2.70 6.67
CA ASP A 239 3.07 -2.73 8.08
C ASP A 239 4.35 -2.69 8.95
N LEU A 240 4.55 -1.59 9.67
CA LEU A 240 5.75 -1.34 10.48
C LEU A 240 5.74 -2.13 11.79
N MET A 241 4.57 -2.29 12.41
CA MET A 241 4.40 -3.02 13.67
C MET A 241 2.95 -3.44 13.87
N GLY A 242 2.74 -4.45 14.71
CA GLY A 242 1.43 -4.91 15.14
C GLY A 242 1.35 -5.03 16.65
N PHE A 243 0.16 -4.89 17.22
CA PHE A 243 -0.08 -5.12 18.65
C PHE A 243 -1.28 -6.05 18.85
N THR A 244 -1.26 -6.78 19.96
CA THR A 244 -2.40 -7.58 20.42
C THR A 244 -2.82 -7.12 21.82
N PHE A 245 -4.12 -7.24 22.11
CA PHE A 245 -4.68 -6.85 23.40
C PHE A 245 -5.99 -7.59 23.68
N ARG A 246 -6.34 -7.72 24.97
CA ARG A 246 -7.61 -8.32 25.40
C ARG A 246 -8.44 -7.28 26.14
N LYS A 247 -9.71 -7.19 25.80
CA LYS A 247 -10.74 -6.55 26.63
C LYS A 247 -11.44 -7.65 27.43
N GLU A 248 -12.04 -7.27 28.57
CA GLU A 248 -12.85 -8.18 29.38
C GLU A 248 -13.95 -8.82 28.51
N ASP A 249 -14.15 -10.13 28.70
CA ASP A 249 -15.09 -10.99 27.96
C ASP A 249 -14.99 -10.97 26.41
N ARG A 250 -13.82 -10.61 25.85
CA ARG A 250 -13.58 -10.60 24.40
C ARG A 250 -12.47 -11.56 23.92
N PRO A 251 -12.55 -12.02 22.65
CA PRO A 251 -11.40 -12.59 21.95
C PRO A 251 -10.19 -11.65 21.92
N LEU A 252 -9.03 -12.17 21.53
CA LEU A 252 -7.84 -11.34 21.32
C LEU A 252 -8.08 -10.36 20.16
N GLU A 253 -8.07 -9.06 20.46
CA GLU A 253 -8.18 -7.98 19.48
C GLU A 253 -6.77 -7.55 19.01
N ALA A 254 -6.70 -6.89 17.86
CA ALA A 254 -5.45 -6.45 17.24
C ALA A 254 -5.51 -5.00 16.76
N LEU A 255 -4.33 -4.41 16.52
CA LEU A 255 -4.16 -3.22 15.69
C LEU A 255 -2.82 -3.28 14.94
N SER A 256 -2.73 -2.62 13.78
CA SER A 256 -1.48 -2.44 13.04
C SER A 256 -1.13 -0.97 12.86
N ILE A 257 0.17 -0.67 12.76
CA ILE A 257 0.68 0.63 12.31
C ILE A 257 1.29 0.43 10.93
N ARG A 258 0.66 1.05 9.94
CA ARG A 258 1.00 0.99 8.52
C ARG A 258 1.66 2.28 8.07
N ILE A 259 2.70 2.16 7.25
CA ILE A 259 3.48 3.27 6.69
C ILE A 259 3.45 3.24 5.16
N GLY A 260 3.52 4.42 4.54
CA GLY A 260 3.57 4.61 3.08
C GLY A 260 2.69 5.79 2.67
N ASN A 261 2.35 5.92 1.39
CA ASN A 261 1.28 6.86 0.99
C ASN A 261 -0.09 6.21 1.20
N GLN A 262 -0.98 6.89 1.93
CA GLN A 262 -2.37 6.47 2.18
C GLN A 262 -3.39 7.57 1.79
N THR A 263 -2.93 8.52 0.98
CA THR A 263 -3.76 9.42 0.16
C THR A 263 -4.35 8.59 -1.00
N ARG A 264 -5.68 8.61 -1.19
CA ARG A 264 -6.45 7.59 -1.96
C ARG A 264 -7.21 8.20 -3.14
N ILE A 265 -7.40 7.41 -4.20
CA ILE A 265 -8.28 7.78 -5.33
C ILE A 265 -9.73 8.02 -4.84
N ALA A 266 -10.20 7.28 -3.84
CA ALA A 266 -11.50 7.50 -3.21
C ALA A 266 -11.66 8.85 -2.49
N GLN A 267 -10.56 9.54 -2.12
CA GLN A 267 -10.64 10.89 -1.55
C GLN A 267 -11.03 11.89 -2.65
N LEU A 268 -10.37 11.82 -3.81
CA LEU A 268 -10.73 12.61 -4.99
C LEU A 268 -12.19 12.36 -5.39
N ARG A 269 -12.64 11.09 -5.39
CA ARG A 269 -14.05 10.72 -5.60
C ARG A 269 -15.01 11.38 -4.59
N TYR A 270 -14.64 11.45 -3.31
CA TYR A 270 -15.50 12.01 -2.25
C TYR A 270 -15.77 13.50 -2.43
N PHE A 271 -14.85 14.25 -3.05
CA PHE A 271 -15.00 15.70 -3.27
C PHE A 271 -15.30 16.08 -4.73
N ALA A 272 -15.41 15.11 -5.66
CA ALA A 272 -15.61 15.35 -7.10
C ALA A 272 -16.93 16.05 -7.49
N ASP A 273 -17.84 16.29 -6.55
CA ASP A 273 -19.10 17.03 -6.70
C ASP A 273 -19.10 18.42 -6.02
N ASP A 274 -18.04 18.79 -5.28
CA ASP A 274 -17.80 20.14 -4.80
C ASP A 274 -16.44 20.66 -5.29
N PRO A 275 -16.39 21.42 -6.41
CA PRO A 275 -15.16 22.01 -6.94
C PRO A 275 -14.35 22.84 -5.94
N LYS A 276 -15.00 23.46 -4.94
CA LYS A 276 -14.30 24.28 -3.92
C LYS A 276 -13.48 23.41 -2.97
N LEU A 277 -13.90 22.17 -2.75
CA LEU A 277 -13.17 21.19 -1.94
C LEU A 277 -12.29 20.28 -2.81
N PHE A 278 -12.67 20.02 -4.07
CA PHE A 278 -11.86 19.23 -4.98
C PHE A 278 -10.52 19.91 -5.31
N GLN A 279 -10.53 21.19 -5.71
CA GLN A 279 -9.33 21.84 -6.21
C GLN A 279 -8.17 21.88 -5.18
N PRO A 280 -8.36 22.32 -3.91
CA PRO A 280 -7.27 22.34 -2.93
C PRO A 280 -6.72 20.94 -2.61
N LEU A 281 -7.57 19.91 -2.65
CA LEU A 281 -7.15 18.52 -2.47
C LEU A 281 -6.32 18.02 -3.65
N MET A 282 -6.73 18.33 -4.88
CA MET A 282 -5.98 17.95 -6.09
C MET A 282 -4.63 18.67 -6.17
N ASP A 283 -4.58 19.96 -5.83
CA ASP A 283 -3.33 20.73 -5.74
C ASP A 283 -2.38 20.12 -4.67
N TYR A 284 -2.91 19.78 -3.49
CA TYR A 284 -2.17 19.07 -2.45
C TYR A 284 -1.66 17.70 -2.91
N VAL A 285 -2.49 16.90 -3.59
CA VAL A 285 -2.13 15.58 -4.12
C VAL A 285 -0.96 15.70 -5.11
N ILE A 286 -1.05 16.62 -6.08
CA ILE A 286 0.01 16.81 -7.08
C ILE A 286 1.31 17.29 -6.41
N ALA A 287 1.22 18.25 -5.49
CA ALA A 287 2.39 18.76 -4.75
C ALA A 287 3.06 17.65 -3.93
N ARG A 288 2.27 16.91 -3.16
CA ARG A 288 2.71 15.78 -2.32
C ARG A 288 3.36 14.68 -3.15
N ASP A 289 2.70 14.26 -4.22
CA ASP A 289 3.08 13.03 -4.93
C ASP A 289 4.29 13.23 -5.83
N LEU A 290 4.45 14.41 -6.44
CA LEU A 290 5.68 14.80 -7.14
C LEU A 290 6.83 15.20 -6.19
N GLY A 291 6.54 15.37 -4.89
CA GLY A 291 7.52 15.73 -3.86
C GLY A 291 7.94 17.20 -3.85
N LEU A 292 7.03 18.09 -4.28
CA LEU A 292 7.21 19.54 -4.32
C LEU A 292 7.15 20.15 -2.89
N PRO A 293 7.67 21.38 -2.70
CA PRO A 293 7.53 22.10 -1.44
C PRO A 293 6.06 22.34 -1.03
N ALA A 294 5.80 22.40 0.27
CA ALA A 294 4.48 22.73 0.79
C ALA A 294 4.04 24.14 0.32
N GLY A 295 2.82 24.26 -0.20
CA GLY A 295 2.31 25.50 -0.78
C GLY A 295 2.84 25.82 -2.19
N ALA A 296 3.48 24.88 -2.88
CA ALA A 296 3.84 25.05 -4.29
C ALA A 296 2.60 25.30 -5.16
N VAL A 297 2.66 26.33 -6.00
CA VAL A 297 1.59 26.65 -6.97
C VAL A 297 1.66 25.66 -8.13
N ILE A 298 0.66 24.79 -8.22
CA ILE A 298 0.53 23.83 -9.31
C ILE A 298 0.21 24.56 -10.62
N ARG A 299 0.90 24.20 -11.70
CA ARG A 299 0.68 24.72 -13.05
C ARG A 299 0.40 23.56 -14.02
N PRO A 300 -0.02 23.82 -15.27
CA PRO A 300 -0.38 22.76 -16.21
C PRO A 300 0.74 21.75 -16.52
N ALA A 301 2.01 22.13 -16.34
CA ALA A 301 3.15 21.23 -16.51
C ALA A 301 3.21 20.20 -15.38
N GLU A 302 3.08 20.64 -14.13
CA GLU A 302 3.07 19.78 -12.94
C GLU A 302 1.83 18.86 -12.93
N VAL A 303 0.66 19.34 -13.38
CA VAL A 303 -0.53 18.49 -13.63
C VAL A 303 -0.22 17.38 -14.63
N GLN A 304 0.42 17.71 -15.76
CA GLN A 304 0.77 16.73 -16.78
C GLN A 304 1.83 15.74 -16.30
N THR A 305 2.84 16.19 -15.56
CA THR A 305 3.86 15.32 -14.95
C THR A 305 3.25 14.33 -13.96
N TYR A 306 2.32 14.77 -13.10
CA TYR A 306 1.60 13.89 -12.18
C TYR A 306 0.73 12.85 -12.92
N LEU A 307 0.00 13.27 -13.96
CA LEU A 307 -0.82 12.35 -14.77
C LEU A 307 0.03 11.28 -15.47
N GLU A 308 1.21 11.63 -15.99
CA GLU A 308 2.14 10.67 -16.57
C GLU A 308 2.74 9.72 -15.52
N PHE A 309 3.22 10.26 -14.39
CA PHE A 309 3.76 9.49 -13.27
C PHE A 309 2.76 8.49 -12.69
N PHE A 310 1.50 8.90 -12.50
CA PHE A 310 0.42 8.03 -12.03
C PHE A 310 0.12 6.88 -13.01
N VAL A 311 0.09 7.17 -14.31
CA VAL A 311 -0.08 6.17 -15.37
C VAL A 311 1.08 5.17 -15.37
N ASP A 312 2.31 5.65 -15.28
CA ASP A 312 3.51 4.81 -15.34
C ASP A 312 3.59 3.88 -14.12
N ASN A 313 3.31 4.38 -12.91
CA ASN A 313 3.27 3.56 -11.70
C ASN A 313 2.18 2.48 -11.75
N LEU A 314 0.98 2.83 -12.21
CA LEU A 314 -0.12 1.86 -12.41
C LEU A 314 0.25 0.80 -13.44
N ALA A 315 0.95 1.17 -14.52
CA ALA A 315 1.38 0.26 -15.56
C ALA A 315 2.52 -0.67 -15.10
N GLU A 316 3.51 -0.16 -14.35
CA GLU A 316 4.55 -1.01 -13.70
C GLU A 316 3.94 -1.97 -12.67
N GLU A 317 3.02 -1.51 -11.82
CA GLU A 317 2.36 -2.34 -10.81
C GLU A 317 1.47 -3.42 -11.46
N ALA A 318 0.71 -3.07 -12.52
CA ALA A 318 -0.06 -4.04 -13.30
C ALA A 318 0.84 -5.07 -13.99
N ALA A 319 2.00 -4.65 -14.51
CA ALA A 319 2.98 -5.56 -15.11
C ALA A 319 3.57 -6.51 -14.06
N ARG A 320 3.88 -6.04 -12.84
CA ARG A 320 4.32 -6.90 -11.73
C ARG A 320 3.25 -7.90 -11.31
N TYR A 321 1.99 -7.46 -11.21
CA TYR A 321 0.84 -8.33 -10.92
C TYR A 321 0.70 -9.46 -11.94
N THR A 322 0.67 -9.14 -13.24
CA THR A 322 0.63 -10.13 -14.32
C THR A 322 1.86 -11.04 -14.34
N SER A 323 3.04 -10.49 -14.07
CA SER A 323 4.31 -11.22 -14.18
C SER A 323 4.52 -12.21 -13.02
N GLY A 324 4.22 -11.80 -11.80
CA GLY A 324 4.38 -12.59 -10.56
C GLY A 324 3.15 -13.40 -10.13
N SER A 325 2.02 -13.28 -10.85
CA SER A 325 0.70 -13.86 -10.53
C SER A 325 0.10 -13.37 -9.20
N ALA A 326 0.07 -12.06 -9.00
CA ALA A 326 -0.40 -11.41 -7.77
C ALA A 326 -1.79 -10.77 -7.93
N VAL A 327 -2.69 -10.97 -6.95
CA VAL A 327 -4.09 -10.54 -7.01
C VAL A 327 -4.50 -9.83 -5.71
N HIS A 328 -4.84 -8.54 -5.80
CA HIS A 328 -5.23 -7.70 -4.64
C HIS A 328 -6.52 -8.18 -3.93
N GLY A 329 -7.38 -8.94 -4.61
CA GLY A 329 -8.67 -9.38 -4.05
C GLY A 329 -9.74 -8.29 -4.12
N SER A 330 -9.48 -7.10 -3.58
CA SER A 330 -10.38 -5.95 -3.68
C SER A 330 -9.62 -4.64 -3.96
N PRO A 331 -9.13 -4.45 -5.20
CA PRO A 331 -8.46 -3.23 -5.65
C PRO A 331 -9.51 -2.14 -5.96
N THR A 332 -10.19 -1.62 -4.94
CA THR A 332 -11.13 -0.50 -5.04
C THR A 332 -10.42 0.86 -5.10
N ALA A 333 -11.18 1.95 -5.30
CA ALA A 333 -10.64 3.31 -5.22
C ALA A 333 -10.19 3.67 -3.79
N GLY A 334 -10.78 3.03 -2.76
CA GLY A 334 -10.36 3.12 -1.37
C GLY A 334 -9.05 2.37 -1.09
N ASN A 335 -8.73 1.36 -1.90
CA ASN A 335 -7.54 0.51 -1.77
C ASN A 335 -6.42 0.83 -2.80
N ARG A 336 -6.53 1.99 -3.48
CA ARG A 336 -5.52 2.52 -4.41
C ARG A 336 -5.08 3.93 -4.02
N THR A 337 -3.77 4.15 -3.95
CA THR A 337 -3.19 5.45 -3.62
C THR A 337 -3.25 6.41 -4.80
N THR A 338 -3.11 7.72 -4.55
CA THR A 338 -2.96 8.73 -5.61
C THR A 338 -1.65 8.60 -6.40
N LYS A 339 -0.70 7.75 -5.96
CA LYS A 339 0.47 7.33 -6.75
C LYS A 339 0.23 6.09 -7.63
N GLY A 340 -0.92 5.42 -7.49
CA GLY A 340 -1.22 4.13 -8.14
C GLY A 340 -0.93 2.90 -7.27
N GLY A 341 -0.22 3.10 -6.16
CA GLY A 341 0.18 2.06 -5.21
C GLY A 341 -0.98 1.32 -4.51
N THR A 342 -0.59 0.29 -3.78
CA THR A 342 -1.39 -0.80 -3.23
C THR A 342 -1.56 -0.63 -1.73
N ILE A 343 -2.80 -0.55 -1.24
CA ILE A 343 -3.09 -0.57 0.21
C ILE A 343 -4.23 -1.55 0.53
N ASP A 344 -4.28 -1.88 1.82
CA ASP A 344 -5.10 -2.90 2.47
C ASP A 344 -4.89 -4.36 2.01
N LEU A 345 -3.93 -4.99 2.69
CA LEU A 345 -3.24 -6.21 2.25
C LEU A 345 -3.90 -7.53 2.71
N MET A 346 -5.08 -7.46 3.34
CA MET A 346 -5.81 -8.63 3.84
C MET A 346 -6.21 -9.58 2.71
N GLU A 347 -6.82 -9.05 1.65
CA GLU A 347 -7.40 -9.83 0.56
C GLU A 347 -6.41 -10.08 -0.57
N PHE A 348 -5.12 -9.81 -0.34
CA PHE A 348 -4.07 -9.95 -1.33
C PHE A 348 -3.58 -11.41 -1.41
N TRP A 349 -3.38 -11.90 -2.63
CA TRP A 349 -2.98 -13.27 -2.93
C TRP A 349 -1.75 -13.31 -3.83
N TRP A 350 -0.86 -14.25 -3.55
CA TRP A 350 0.22 -14.67 -4.43
C TRP A 350 -0.10 -16.07 -4.95
N MET A 351 -0.30 -16.22 -6.26
CA MET A 351 -0.64 -17.50 -6.90
C MET A 351 0.61 -18.16 -7.48
N ASP A 352 0.66 -19.49 -7.55
CA ASP A 352 1.77 -20.21 -8.22
C ASP A 352 1.67 -20.16 -9.74
N ALA A 353 0.46 -19.99 -10.27
CA ALA A 353 0.18 -19.89 -11.70
C ALA A 353 -0.93 -18.87 -11.96
N PHE A 354 -1.11 -18.53 -13.23
CA PHE A 354 -2.20 -17.66 -13.66
C PHE A 354 -3.53 -18.44 -13.70
N HIS A 355 -4.62 -17.79 -13.31
CA HIS A 355 -5.95 -18.38 -13.29
C HIS A 355 -6.94 -17.40 -13.95
N ALA A 356 -7.19 -17.58 -15.26
CA ALA A 356 -7.95 -16.63 -16.08
C ALA A 356 -9.34 -16.28 -15.53
N ASN A 357 -9.99 -17.29 -14.94
CA ASN A 357 -11.33 -17.23 -14.39
C ASN A 357 -11.33 -17.01 -12.86
N PHE A 358 -10.16 -16.80 -12.22
CA PHE A 358 -10.12 -16.49 -10.79
C PHE A 358 -10.85 -15.18 -10.52
N SER A 359 -11.87 -15.28 -9.68
CA SER A 359 -12.84 -14.23 -9.37
C SER A 359 -12.34 -13.38 -8.21
N TYR A 360 -12.41 -12.06 -8.37
CA TYR A 360 -12.07 -11.08 -7.33
C TYR A 360 -13.12 -9.95 -7.30
N LEU A 361 -12.99 -9.04 -6.33
CA LEU A 361 -13.93 -7.96 -6.06
C LEU A 361 -15.36 -8.50 -5.89
N PHE A 362 -15.54 -9.39 -4.91
CA PHE A 362 -16.83 -10.04 -4.62
C PHE A 362 -17.49 -10.71 -5.85
N ASN A 363 -16.68 -11.40 -6.66
CA ASN A 363 -17.05 -12.04 -7.95
C ASN A 363 -17.45 -11.08 -9.09
N GLN A 364 -17.14 -9.79 -9.00
CA GLN A 364 -17.49 -8.81 -10.04
C GLN A 364 -16.45 -8.70 -11.18
N ARG A 365 -15.22 -9.19 -10.97
CA ARG A 365 -14.12 -9.16 -11.95
C ARG A 365 -13.37 -10.50 -11.93
N SER A 366 -12.61 -10.79 -12.99
CA SER A 366 -11.64 -11.89 -13.01
C SER A 366 -10.24 -11.40 -13.35
N VAL A 367 -9.22 -12.16 -12.97
CA VAL A 367 -7.78 -11.79 -13.12
C VAL A 367 -7.39 -11.45 -14.56
N ARG A 368 -8.04 -12.05 -15.56
CA ARG A 368 -7.86 -11.67 -16.98
C ARG A 368 -8.06 -10.16 -17.23
N GLY A 369 -8.97 -9.51 -16.50
CA GLY A 369 -9.25 -8.06 -16.58
C GLY A 369 -8.61 -7.21 -15.47
N GLN A 370 -7.57 -7.72 -14.78
CA GLN A 370 -6.92 -7.00 -13.67
C GLN A 370 -6.12 -5.80 -14.16
N ALA A 371 -5.37 -5.95 -15.26
CA ALA A 371 -4.66 -4.83 -15.90
C ALA A 371 -5.64 -3.77 -16.45
N ASP A 372 -6.74 -4.19 -17.09
CA ASP A 372 -7.83 -3.30 -17.50
C ASP A 372 -8.41 -2.51 -16.31
N THR A 373 -8.64 -3.18 -15.18
CA THR A 373 -9.15 -2.55 -13.95
C THR A 373 -8.15 -1.54 -13.36
N MET A 374 -6.84 -1.71 -13.63
CA MET A 374 -5.82 -0.72 -13.25
C MET A 374 -5.75 0.45 -14.25
N ARG A 375 -5.95 0.21 -15.55
CA ARG A 375 -6.13 1.27 -16.56
C ARG A 375 -7.40 2.08 -16.31
N ASP A 376 -8.49 1.46 -15.86
CA ASP A 376 -9.76 2.13 -15.52
C ASP A 376 -9.55 3.29 -14.51
N TYR A 377 -8.55 3.20 -13.62
CA TYR A 377 -8.22 4.28 -12.67
C TYR A 377 -7.71 5.57 -13.34
N VAL A 378 -7.11 5.49 -14.52
CA VAL A 378 -6.72 6.66 -15.32
C VAL A 378 -7.97 7.43 -15.78
N VAL A 379 -8.98 6.70 -16.25
CA VAL A 379 -10.26 7.26 -16.70
C VAL A 379 -11.07 7.80 -15.51
N LEU A 380 -11.05 7.11 -14.37
CA LEU A 380 -11.70 7.57 -13.13
C LEU A 380 -11.07 8.85 -12.59
N LEU A 381 -9.73 8.95 -12.57
CA LEU A 381 -9.01 10.16 -12.14
C LEU A 381 -9.39 11.37 -13.01
N LEU A 382 -9.33 11.23 -14.33
CA LEU A 382 -9.76 12.29 -15.26
C LEU A 382 -11.24 12.67 -15.05
N ARG A 383 -12.12 11.68 -14.80
CA ARG A 383 -13.53 11.94 -14.50
C ARG A 383 -13.70 12.76 -13.22
N TYR A 384 -13.00 12.42 -12.13
CA TYR A 384 -13.08 13.18 -10.88
C TYR A 384 -12.52 14.59 -11.03
N MET A 385 -11.41 14.77 -11.76
CA MET A 385 -10.89 16.10 -12.11
C MET A 385 -11.93 16.93 -12.88
N GLY A 386 -12.56 16.34 -13.90
CA GLY A 386 -13.57 17.02 -14.72
C GLY A 386 -14.85 17.38 -13.95
N SER A 387 -15.35 16.48 -13.10
CA SER A 387 -16.51 16.75 -12.23
C SER A 387 -16.20 17.81 -11.16
N GLY A 388 -15.00 17.76 -10.57
CA GLY A 388 -14.49 18.74 -9.62
C GLY A 388 -14.03 20.07 -10.23
N GLY A 389 -14.30 20.31 -11.53
CA GLY A 389 -13.97 21.56 -12.22
C GLY A 389 -12.47 21.83 -12.41
N TYR A 390 -11.62 20.83 -12.18
CA TYR A 390 -10.16 20.97 -12.23
C TYR A 390 -9.64 20.96 -13.68
N PRO A 391 -8.66 21.82 -14.05
CA PRO A 391 -8.18 21.91 -15.42
C PRO A 391 -7.48 20.64 -15.91
N ILE A 392 -8.08 19.96 -16.89
CA ILE A 392 -7.49 18.83 -17.62
C ILE A 392 -6.78 19.35 -18.89
N PRO A 393 -5.51 18.99 -19.16
CA PRO A 393 -4.81 19.49 -20.34
C PRO A 393 -5.35 18.89 -21.66
N SER A 394 -6.06 19.70 -22.46
CA SER A 394 -6.50 19.45 -23.85
C SER A 394 -7.45 18.26 -24.12
N SER A 395 -8.20 18.37 -25.22
CA SER A 395 -8.94 17.25 -25.81
C SER A 395 -7.99 16.08 -26.16
N GLY A 396 -8.50 14.84 -26.06
CA GLY A 396 -7.72 13.63 -26.35
C GLY A 396 -6.80 13.13 -25.23
N ARG A 397 -6.73 13.82 -24.07
CA ARG A 397 -5.87 13.43 -22.93
C ARG A 397 -6.11 12.00 -22.45
N GLU A 398 -7.36 11.56 -22.40
CA GLU A 398 -7.74 10.19 -22.01
C GLU A 398 -7.09 9.16 -22.93
N ILE A 399 -7.24 9.31 -24.26
CA ILE A 399 -6.64 8.42 -25.27
C ILE A 399 -5.12 8.42 -25.18
N TYR A 400 -4.49 9.58 -24.94
CA TYR A 400 -3.04 9.66 -24.72
C TYR A 400 -2.61 8.86 -23.49
N LEU A 401 -3.28 9.04 -22.35
CA LEU A 401 -2.90 8.40 -21.09
C LEU A 401 -3.22 6.89 -21.07
N THR A 402 -4.31 6.43 -21.70
CA THR A 402 -4.59 4.99 -21.86
C THR A 402 -3.61 4.32 -22.82
N ASN A 403 -3.26 4.97 -23.94
CA ASN A 403 -2.21 4.45 -24.84
C ASN A 403 -0.84 4.41 -24.16
N ARG A 404 -0.53 5.39 -23.28
CA ARG A 404 0.68 5.38 -22.46
C ARG A 404 0.67 4.22 -21.46
N PHE A 405 -0.43 3.99 -20.76
CA PHE A 405 -0.57 2.82 -19.87
C PHE A 405 -0.27 1.52 -20.62
N GLU A 406 -0.92 1.29 -21.77
CA GLU A 406 -0.71 0.07 -22.57
C GLU A 406 0.73 -0.07 -23.06
N GLY A 407 1.37 1.03 -23.45
CA GLY A 407 2.78 1.04 -23.87
C GLY A 407 3.73 0.67 -22.73
N VAL A 408 3.60 1.34 -21.58
CA VAL A 408 4.46 1.10 -20.39
C VAL A 408 4.21 -0.29 -19.81
N TYR A 409 2.95 -0.73 -19.70
CA TYR A 409 2.59 -2.08 -19.25
C TYR A 409 3.17 -3.15 -20.18
N THR A 410 3.04 -2.95 -21.50
CA THR A 410 3.60 -3.86 -22.52
C THR A 410 5.12 -3.95 -22.42
N GLN A 411 5.80 -2.82 -22.32
CA GLN A 411 7.26 -2.76 -22.21
C GLN A 411 7.74 -3.36 -20.89
N PHE A 412 7.17 -2.97 -19.75
CA PHE A 412 7.66 -3.39 -18.44
C PHE A 412 7.39 -4.87 -18.17
N LEU A 413 6.25 -5.42 -18.63
CA LEU A 413 6.01 -6.87 -18.58
C LEU A 413 7.05 -7.64 -19.40
N ALA A 414 7.43 -7.14 -20.58
CA ALA A 414 8.50 -7.73 -21.37
C ALA A 414 9.87 -7.61 -20.67
N GLU A 415 10.21 -6.45 -20.08
CA GLU A 415 11.45 -6.26 -19.31
C GLU A 415 11.56 -7.24 -18.12
N LEU A 416 10.48 -7.42 -17.34
CA LEU A 416 10.42 -8.35 -16.21
C LEU A 416 10.61 -9.82 -16.68
N ASP A 417 9.89 -10.22 -17.72
CA ASP A 417 9.93 -11.60 -18.20
C ASP A 417 11.27 -11.93 -18.89
N LEU A 418 11.88 -10.98 -19.58
CA LEU A 418 13.22 -11.10 -20.17
C LEU A 418 14.33 -11.11 -19.10
N ASN A 419 14.17 -10.42 -17.97
CA ASN A 419 15.15 -10.49 -16.89
C ASN A 419 15.20 -11.85 -16.20
N ARG A 420 14.09 -12.60 -16.17
CA ARG A 420 14.10 -14.02 -15.72
C ARG A 420 14.95 -14.91 -16.64
N LEU A 421 15.07 -14.57 -17.93
CA LEU A 421 16.07 -15.13 -18.84
C LEU A 421 17.51 -14.58 -18.65
N GLY A 422 17.82 -14.04 -17.46
CA GLY A 422 19.16 -13.57 -17.08
C GLY A 422 19.68 -12.37 -17.87
N LEU A 423 18.82 -11.71 -18.65
CA LEU A 423 19.19 -10.55 -19.45
C LEU A 423 19.21 -9.29 -18.58
N SER A 424 20.31 -8.54 -18.63
CA SER A 424 20.36 -7.21 -18.01
C SER A 424 19.48 -6.22 -18.77
N SER A 425 19.13 -5.10 -18.14
CA SER A 425 18.43 -4.00 -18.83
C SER A 425 19.17 -3.52 -20.09
N ASP A 426 20.49 -3.66 -20.14
CA ASP A 426 21.34 -3.28 -21.27
C ASP A 426 21.31 -4.31 -22.41
N ASP A 427 21.20 -5.60 -22.06
CA ASP A 427 20.90 -6.66 -23.02
C ASP A 427 19.50 -6.45 -23.61
N ILE A 428 18.49 -6.16 -22.77
CA ILE A 428 17.10 -5.98 -23.20
C ILE A 428 16.95 -4.79 -24.16
N ARG A 429 17.60 -3.65 -23.88
CA ARG A 429 17.62 -2.48 -24.79
C ARG A 429 18.29 -2.75 -26.14
N ARG A 430 19.04 -3.83 -26.30
CA ARG A 430 19.62 -4.28 -27.58
C ARG A 430 18.72 -5.24 -28.37
N ILE A 431 17.63 -5.76 -27.77
CA ILE A 431 16.66 -6.61 -28.48
C ILE A 431 15.73 -5.72 -29.33
N PRO A 432 15.53 -6.00 -30.63
CA PRO A 432 14.55 -5.28 -31.45
C PRO A 432 13.14 -5.34 -30.85
N GLN A 433 12.42 -4.22 -30.79
CA GLN A 433 11.10 -4.13 -30.14
C GLN A 433 10.10 -5.17 -30.66
N ARG A 434 10.13 -5.49 -31.96
CA ARG A 434 9.32 -6.56 -32.56
C ARG A 434 9.53 -7.89 -31.84
N LEU A 435 10.77 -8.25 -31.54
CA LEU A 435 11.15 -9.52 -30.93
C LEU A 435 10.83 -9.55 -29.43
N GLN A 436 10.98 -8.41 -28.72
CA GLN A 436 10.47 -8.25 -27.34
C GLN A 436 8.94 -8.44 -27.28
N ASN A 437 8.21 -7.85 -28.23
CA ASN A 437 6.75 -7.97 -28.31
C ASN A 437 6.34 -9.43 -28.59
N GLN A 438 6.98 -10.11 -29.55
CA GLN A 438 6.75 -11.53 -29.85
C GLN A 438 6.99 -12.41 -28.61
N PHE A 439 8.10 -12.19 -27.89
CA PHE A 439 8.42 -12.89 -26.65
C PHE A 439 7.35 -12.69 -25.57
N ARG A 440 6.94 -11.45 -25.32
CA ARG A 440 5.85 -11.16 -24.37
C ARG A 440 4.55 -11.84 -24.77
N PHE A 441 4.21 -11.87 -26.06
CA PHE A 441 3.00 -12.56 -26.54
C PHE A 441 3.07 -14.09 -26.31
N SER A 442 4.20 -14.75 -26.61
CA SER A 442 4.32 -16.21 -26.40
C SER A 442 4.35 -16.58 -24.91
N VAL A 443 5.05 -15.81 -24.05
CA VAL A 443 4.99 -15.98 -22.59
C VAL A 443 3.57 -15.75 -22.06
N THR A 444 2.84 -14.77 -22.57
CA THR A 444 1.44 -14.52 -22.19
C THR A 444 0.54 -15.67 -22.64
N ALA A 445 0.71 -16.18 -23.86
CA ALA A 445 -0.06 -17.32 -24.36
C ALA A 445 0.19 -18.60 -23.55
N LEU A 446 1.45 -18.87 -23.15
CA LEU A 446 1.79 -19.95 -22.23
C LEU A 446 1.16 -19.74 -20.84
N ARG A 447 1.31 -18.56 -20.21
CA ARG A 447 0.63 -18.22 -18.95
C ARG A 447 -0.88 -18.38 -19.01
N GLN A 448 -1.51 -18.15 -20.15
CA GLN A 448 -2.98 -18.22 -20.32
C GLN A 448 -3.48 -19.56 -20.88
N CYS A 449 -2.58 -20.50 -21.21
CA CYS A 449 -2.94 -21.82 -21.70
C CYS A 449 -3.55 -22.67 -20.57
N THR A 450 -4.87 -22.86 -20.61
CA THR A 450 -5.61 -23.72 -19.67
C THR A 450 -5.25 -25.19 -19.85
N GLY A 451 -5.05 -25.93 -18.74
CA GLY A 451 -4.96 -27.38 -18.79
C GLY A 451 -6.32 -28.09 -18.83
N THR A 452 -6.30 -29.43 -18.87
CA THR A 452 -7.49 -30.28 -19.05
C THR A 452 -8.32 -30.51 -17.78
N GLU A 453 -7.74 -30.32 -16.60
CA GLU A 453 -8.38 -30.56 -15.31
C GLU A 453 -9.07 -29.31 -14.78
N LYS A 454 -10.39 -29.40 -14.52
CA LYS A 454 -11.11 -28.39 -13.74
C LYS A 454 -10.84 -28.59 -12.24
N ARG A 455 -10.66 -27.50 -11.50
CA ARG A 455 -10.60 -27.51 -10.04
C ARG A 455 -11.73 -26.68 -9.47
N ARG A 456 -12.41 -27.19 -8.44
CA ARG A 456 -13.52 -26.47 -7.80
C ARG A 456 -12.99 -25.56 -6.70
N ILE A 457 -13.42 -24.31 -6.75
CA ILE A 457 -12.95 -23.18 -5.94
C ILE A 457 -14.23 -22.49 -5.39
N PHE A 458 -14.53 -22.78 -4.11
CA PHE A 458 -15.76 -22.52 -3.33
C PHE A 458 -16.99 -23.18 -3.97
N TRP A 459 -17.55 -22.54 -5.01
CA TRP A 459 -18.71 -23.02 -5.77
C TRP A 459 -18.47 -23.04 -7.29
N GLN A 460 -17.38 -22.42 -7.75
CA GLN A 460 -17.04 -22.22 -9.17
C GLN A 460 -16.02 -23.27 -9.63
N ASP A 461 -16.13 -23.70 -10.87
CA ASP A 461 -15.06 -24.48 -11.51
C ASP A 461 -14.06 -23.52 -12.17
N ILE A 462 -12.80 -23.56 -11.75
CA ILE A 462 -11.72 -22.89 -12.47
C ILE A 462 -11.05 -23.84 -13.45
N GLU A 463 -10.54 -23.25 -14.52
CA GLU A 463 -9.61 -23.87 -15.47
C GLU A 463 -8.26 -23.20 -15.23
N PRO A 464 -7.32 -23.85 -14.51
CA PRO A 464 -6.03 -23.25 -14.19
C PRO A 464 -5.09 -23.26 -15.39
N ALA A 465 -4.12 -22.34 -15.42
CA ALA A 465 -3.05 -22.42 -16.39
C ALA A 465 -2.23 -23.70 -16.20
N ALA A 466 -1.85 -24.33 -17.31
CA ALA A 466 -0.92 -25.45 -17.31
C ALA A 466 0.53 -25.04 -16.97
N PHE A 467 0.83 -23.73 -16.95
CA PHE A 467 2.17 -23.17 -16.76
C PHE A 467 2.27 -22.21 -15.57
N ASP A 468 3.05 -22.62 -14.57
CA ASP A 468 3.87 -21.71 -13.76
C ASP A 468 4.94 -21.09 -14.69
N VAL A 469 5.29 -19.82 -14.47
CA VAL A 469 6.41 -19.13 -15.13
C VAL A 469 7.71 -19.94 -15.03
N ARG A 470 7.94 -20.62 -13.89
CA ARG A 470 9.08 -21.52 -13.69
C ARG A 470 9.13 -22.66 -14.72
N ASN A 471 8.00 -23.17 -15.20
CA ASN A 471 7.99 -24.21 -16.24
C ASN A 471 8.46 -23.65 -17.58
N ILE A 472 8.08 -22.41 -17.90
CA ILE A 472 8.53 -21.70 -19.11
C ILE A 472 10.07 -21.52 -19.08
N LEU A 473 10.62 -21.10 -17.93
CA LEU A 473 12.07 -20.99 -17.71
C LEU A 473 12.78 -22.35 -17.76
N LYS A 474 12.15 -23.42 -17.26
CA LYS A 474 12.64 -24.80 -17.27
C LYS A 474 12.71 -25.40 -18.68
N SER A 475 11.72 -25.12 -19.52
CA SER A 475 11.73 -25.50 -20.94
C SER A 475 12.87 -24.80 -21.67
N THR A 476 13.12 -23.51 -21.39
CA THR A 476 14.32 -22.83 -21.87
C THR A 476 15.60 -23.52 -21.39
N PHE A 477 15.70 -23.88 -20.10
CA PHE A 477 16.88 -24.55 -19.54
C PHE A 477 17.23 -25.83 -20.31
N ARG A 478 16.23 -26.66 -20.59
CA ARG A 478 16.38 -27.91 -21.35
C ARG A 478 16.80 -27.70 -22.81
N PHE A 479 16.34 -26.62 -23.45
CA PHE A 479 16.70 -26.31 -24.84
C PHE A 479 18.19 -25.95 -25.02
N TYR A 480 18.86 -25.50 -23.95
CA TYR A 480 20.24 -25.00 -23.99
C TYR A 480 21.24 -25.78 -23.12
N SER A 481 20.80 -26.77 -22.35
CA SER A 481 21.65 -27.52 -21.42
C SER A 481 21.41 -29.02 -21.54
N ASP A 482 22.45 -29.74 -21.98
CA ASP A 482 22.51 -31.21 -22.09
C ASP A 482 22.58 -31.90 -20.69
N SER A 483 21.94 -31.33 -19.66
CA SER A 483 22.13 -31.70 -18.27
C SER A 483 20.87 -32.27 -17.60
N ASP A 484 21.02 -33.48 -17.07
CA ASP A 484 20.06 -34.12 -16.14
C ASP A 484 19.73 -33.26 -14.91
N ARG A 485 20.53 -32.23 -14.61
CA ARG A 485 20.22 -31.21 -13.58
C ARG A 485 18.89 -30.50 -13.84
N SER A 486 18.37 -30.50 -15.07
CA SER A 486 17.02 -30.01 -15.40
C SER A 486 15.88 -30.74 -14.66
N SER A 487 16.15 -31.91 -14.05
CA SER A 487 15.22 -32.58 -13.12
C SER A 487 15.12 -31.86 -11.77
N ARG A 488 16.21 -31.26 -11.29
CA ARG A 488 16.36 -30.63 -9.96
C ARG A 488 16.14 -29.12 -9.99
N ILE A 489 16.46 -28.47 -11.12
CA ILE A 489 16.23 -27.04 -11.35
C ILE A 489 14.74 -26.81 -11.63
N PHE A 490 14.18 -25.72 -11.10
CA PHE A 490 12.73 -25.42 -11.13
C PHE A 490 11.87 -26.64 -10.73
N SER A 491 12.14 -27.25 -9.57
CA SER A 491 11.47 -28.47 -9.09
C SER A 491 10.03 -28.27 -8.59
N ASN A 492 9.25 -27.40 -9.22
CA ASN A 492 7.80 -27.38 -9.02
C ASN A 492 7.20 -28.64 -9.68
N GLN A 493 6.70 -29.58 -8.88
CA GLN A 493 6.05 -30.80 -9.37
C GLN A 493 4.54 -30.61 -9.67
N ARG A 494 3.98 -29.44 -9.34
CA ARG A 494 2.55 -29.14 -9.43
C ARG A 494 2.22 -28.46 -10.76
N THR A 495 2.02 -29.26 -11.80
CA THR A 495 1.15 -28.83 -12.92
C THR A 495 -0.26 -28.68 -12.37
N TRP A 496 -0.83 -27.46 -12.39
CA TRP A 496 -2.18 -27.24 -11.88
C TRP A 496 -3.24 -28.00 -12.69
N ALA A 497 -2.97 -28.25 -13.96
CA ALA A 497 -3.68 -29.17 -14.82
C ALA A 497 -2.73 -29.66 -15.92
N THR A 498 -2.95 -30.86 -16.43
CA THR A 498 -2.22 -31.41 -17.57
C THR A 498 -2.43 -30.52 -18.81
N PRO A 499 -1.37 -30.10 -19.55
CA PRO A 499 -1.55 -29.27 -20.74
C PRO A 499 -2.29 -30.01 -21.86
N LEU A 500 -3.11 -29.30 -22.65
CA LEU A 500 -3.59 -29.80 -23.94
C LEU A 500 -2.40 -29.98 -24.90
N SER A 501 -1.97 -31.23 -25.09
CA SER A 501 -0.63 -31.57 -25.59
C SER A 501 -0.23 -30.89 -26.90
N ALA A 502 -1.10 -30.89 -27.91
CA ALA A 502 -0.82 -30.26 -29.21
C ALA A 502 -0.66 -28.73 -29.11
N THR A 503 -1.64 -28.04 -28.51
CA THR A 503 -1.61 -26.58 -28.32
C THR A 503 -0.43 -26.15 -27.47
N HIS A 504 -0.12 -26.91 -26.41
CA HIS A 504 1.06 -26.70 -25.58
C HIS A 504 2.35 -26.79 -26.41
N GLN A 505 2.59 -27.90 -27.11
CA GLN A 505 3.82 -28.11 -27.87
C GLN A 505 4.05 -27.03 -28.92
N MET A 506 2.98 -26.54 -29.58
CA MET A 506 3.07 -25.42 -30.51
C MET A 506 3.51 -24.11 -29.83
N LEU A 507 2.89 -23.75 -28.69
CA LEU A 507 3.23 -22.54 -27.94
C LEU A 507 4.64 -22.60 -27.32
N GLU A 508 5.06 -23.77 -26.84
CA GLU A 508 6.39 -24.02 -26.31
C GLU A 508 7.46 -23.91 -27.41
N GLN A 509 7.22 -24.48 -28.59
CA GLN A 509 8.10 -24.36 -29.75
C GLN A 509 8.19 -22.93 -30.28
N GLU A 510 7.07 -22.20 -30.39
CA GLU A 510 7.08 -20.79 -30.77
C GLU A 510 7.92 -19.97 -29.77
N TYR A 511 7.65 -20.12 -28.47
CA TYR A 511 8.40 -19.48 -27.40
C TYR A 511 9.92 -19.77 -27.48
N LEU A 512 10.32 -21.03 -27.60
CA LEU A 512 11.74 -21.41 -27.69
C LEU A 512 12.40 -20.85 -28.95
N SER A 513 11.71 -20.83 -30.09
CA SER A 513 12.23 -20.20 -31.33
C SER A 513 12.48 -18.70 -31.18
N ILE A 514 11.65 -18.01 -30.39
CA ILE A 514 11.82 -16.58 -30.09
C ILE A 514 13.02 -16.37 -29.15
N VAL A 515 13.23 -17.23 -28.15
CA VAL A 515 14.40 -17.14 -27.27
C VAL A 515 15.70 -17.44 -28.03
N ASP A 516 15.70 -18.41 -28.94
CA ASP A 516 16.81 -18.68 -29.87
C ASP A 516 17.15 -17.45 -30.74
N ALA A 517 16.14 -16.80 -31.31
CA ALA A 517 16.33 -15.54 -32.03
C ALA A 517 16.90 -14.41 -31.14
N ILE A 518 16.47 -14.31 -29.87
CA ILE A 518 17.00 -13.32 -28.90
C ILE A 518 18.48 -13.59 -28.60
N VAL A 519 18.84 -14.82 -28.25
CA VAL A 519 20.23 -15.19 -27.90
C VAL A 519 21.15 -14.98 -29.10
N LYS A 520 20.73 -15.41 -30.31
CA LYS A 520 21.48 -15.17 -31.56
C LYS A 520 21.65 -13.67 -31.89
N THR A 521 20.67 -12.83 -31.55
CA THR A 521 20.73 -11.38 -31.78
C THR A 521 21.69 -10.70 -30.81
N LEU A 522 21.71 -11.11 -29.54
CA LEU A 522 22.46 -10.43 -28.49
C LEU A 522 23.90 -10.92 -28.34
N ASP A 523 24.14 -12.21 -28.54
CA ASP A 523 25.43 -12.86 -28.25
C ASP A 523 25.71 -14.09 -29.13
N PRO A 524 26.29 -13.88 -30.33
CA PRO A 524 26.76 -14.97 -31.20
C PRO A 524 27.93 -15.78 -30.59
N ALA A 525 28.49 -15.38 -29.45
CA ALA A 525 29.56 -16.07 -28.72
C ALA A 525 29.05 -16.85 -27.47
N LYS A 526 27.72 -17.00 -27.31
CA LYS A 526 27.06 -17.84 -26.29
C LYS A 526 27.30 -17.49 -24.81
N LYS A 527 27.89 -16.34 -24.47
CA LYS A 527 28.08 -15.93 -23.06
C LYS A 527 26.74 -15.67 -22.36
N ILE A 528 25.71 -15.19 -23.06
CA ILE A 528 24.33 -15.08 -22.55
C ILE A 528 23.74 -16.44 -22.19
N GLN A 529 23.90 -17.45 -23.06
CA GLN A 529 23.48 -18.82 -22.78
C GLN A 529 24.12 -19.29 -21.46
N GLN A 530 25.42 -19.03 -21.27
CA GLN A 530 26.14 -19.37 -20.04
C GLN A 530 25.63 -18.58 -18.81
N ARG A 531 25.54 -17.23 -18.88
CA ARG A 531 25.06 -16.37 -17.77
C ARG A 531 23.67 -16.77 -17.27
N TRP A 532 22.78 -17.16 -18.17
CA TRP A 532 21.44 -17.57 -17.79
C TRP A 532 21.34 -19.06 -17.40
N ILE A 533 22.17 -19.96 -17.93
CA ILE A 533 22.35 -21.31 -17.34
C ILE A 533 22.85 -21.20 -15.89
N GLU A 534 23.74 -20.25 -15.61
CA GLU A 534 24.22 -19.94 -14.26
C GLU A 534 23.09 -19.37 -13.39
N LYS A 535 22.33 -18.35 -13.86
CA LYS A 535 21.16 -17.83 -13.12
C LYS A 535 20.13 -18.93 -12.84
N ALA A 536 19.75 -19.71 -13.85
CA ALA A 536 18.81 -20.83 -13.72
C ALA A 536 19.31 -21.92 -12.76
N SER A 537 20.62 -22.16 -12.70
CA SER A 537 21.22 -23.10 -11.73
C SER A 537 21.31 -22.53 -10.31
N ALA A 538 21.36 -21.20 -10.17
CA ALA A 538 21.35 -20.49 -8.88
C ALA A 538 19.93 -20.31 -8.31
N ILE A 539 18.90 -20.31 -9.17
CA ILE A 539 17.50 -20.41 -8.77
C ILE A 539 17.26 -21.84 -8.27
N GLY A 540 17.51 -22.04 -6.97
CA GLY A 540 17.37 -23.32 -6.29
C GLY A 540 15.94 -23.87 -6.32
N GLY A 541 15.76 -25.04 -5.71
CA GLY A 541 14.46 -25.71 -5.54
C GLY A 541 13.46 -25.00 -4.62
N TYR A 542 13.50 -23.66 -4.56
CA TYR A 542 12.54 -22.80 -3.88
C TYR A 542 11.19 -22.85 -4.60
N SER A 543 10.42 -23.92 -4.32
CA SER A 543 8.98 -23.85 -4.42
C SER A 543 8.48 -22.67 -3.59
N ARG A 544 7.58 -21.86 -4.16
CA ARG A 544 6.63 -21.11 -3.34
C ARG A 544 5.89 -22.17 -2.52
N LEU A 545 5.88 -22.03 -1.20
CA LEU A 545 5.45 -23.11 -0.32
C LEU A 545 3.92 -23.11 -0.15
N GLU A 546 3.27 -23.54 -1.23
CA GLU A 546 1.89 -24.04 -1.32
C GLU A 546 0.79 -23.15 -0.70
N PRO A 547 0.25 -22.19 -1.45
CA PRO A 547 -1.19 -22.00 -1.47
C PRO A 547 -1.81 -23.27 -2.05
N GLY A 548 -2.39 -24.12 -1.21
CA GLY A 548 -2.77 -25.49 -1.58
C GLY A 548 -4.03 -25.61 -2.44
N THR A 549 -4.86 -26.61 -2.19
CA THR A 549 -6.09 -26.85 -2.99
C THR A 549 -7.27 -25.95 -2.59
N ASP A 550 -7.20 -25.33 -1.42
CA ASP A 550 -8.31 -24.73 -0.70
C ASP A 550 -7.99 -23.27 -0.32
N PHE A 551 -8.02 -22.27 -1.20
CA PHE A 551 -8.46 -22.36 -2.58
C PHE A 551 -9.90 -21.92 -2.89
N PRO A 552 -10.66 -20.98 -2.24
CA PRO A 552 -10.24 -19.59 -1.05
C PRO A 552 -9.73 -20.09 0.31
N ALA A 553 -9.09 -19.19 1.07
CA ALA A 553 -8.65 -19.50 2.44
C ALA A 553 -9.79 -19.57 3.47
N THR A 554 -10.55 -20.66 3.39
CA THR A 554 -11.07 -21.40 4.54
C THR A 554 -9.94 -21.75 5.53
N GLU A 555 -10.30 -22.36 6.64
CA GLU A 555 -9.32 -22.97 7.57
C GLU A 555 -8.57 -24.16 6.94
N SER A 556 -8.91 -24.59 5.71
CA SER A 556 -8.22 -25.67 5.00
C SER A 556 -7.10 -25.21 4.05
N ASP A 557 -6.84 -23.91 3.86
CA ASP A 557 -5.70 -23.41 3.08
C ASP A 557 -4.35 -23.89 3.67
N PRO A 558 -3.55 -24.69 2.94
CA PRO A 558 -2.25 -25.13 3.43
C PRO A 558 -1.24 -23.99 3.67
N PHE A 559 -1.35 -22.83 3.02
CA PHE A 559 -0.51 -21.68 3.37
C PHE A 559 -0.94 -21.09 4.73
N PHE A 560 -2.25 -20.88 4.91
CA PHE A 560 -2.84 -20.49 6.20
C PHE A 560 -2.45 -21.46 7.32
N GLN A 561 -2.67 -22.77 7.13
CA GLN A 561 -2.36 -23.80 8.12
C GLN A 561 -0.86 -23.88 8.45
N LYS A 562 0.01 -23.76 7.43
CA LYS A 562 1.47 -23.87 7.62
C LYS A 562 2.09 -22.67 8.30
N TYR A 563 1.61 -21.46 8.01
CA TYR A 563 2.24 -20.22 8.45
C TYR A 563 1.36 -19.37 9.36
N GLU A 564 0.14 -19.05 8.92
CA GLU A 564 -0.68 -18.07 9.62
C GLU A 564 -1.26 -18.65 10.90
N GLN A 565 -1.81 -19.86 10.85
CA GLN A 565 -2.39 -20.54 11.99
C GLN A 565 -1.37 -20.70 13.13
N ALA A 566 -0.14 -21.11 12.82
CA ALA A 566 0.95 -21.22 13.81
C ALA A 566 1.32 -19.88 14.47
N ILE A 567 1.22 -18.75 13.74
CA ILE A 567 1.43 -17.40 14.30
C ILE A 567 0.20 -16.96 15.12
N ILE A 568 -1.01 -17.19 14.61
CA ILE A 568 -2.29 -16.88 15.27
C ILE A 568 -2.37 -17.59 16.62
N GLU A 569 -2.03 -18.88 16.69
CA GLU A 569 -2.00 -19.68 17.92
C GLU A 569 -0.98 -19.16 18.93
N LYS A 570 0.25 -18.84 18.50
CA LYS A 570 1.27 -18.20 19.37
C LYS A 570 0.75 -16.89 19.98
N LEU A 571 0.15 -16.02 19.18
CA LEU A 571 -0.43 -14.76 19.64
C LEU A 571 -1.61 -14.99 20.59
N GLN A 572 -2.51 -15.92 20.28
CA GLN A 572 -3.68 -16.26 21.10
C GLN A 572 -3.30 -16.83 22.47
N ASN A 573 -2.27 -17.68 22.52
CA ASN A 573 -1.72 -18.25 23.76
C ASN A 573 -0.98 -17.23 24.63
N GLY A 574 -0.61 -16.06 24.09
CA GLY A 574 0.02 -14.97 24.84
C GLY A 574 1.49 -15.21 25.25
N VAL A 575 2.04 -16.39 24.96
CA VAL A 575 3.43 -16.78 25.24
C VAL A 575 4.21 -16.76 23.93
N PHE A 576 4.78 -15.60 23.62
CA PHE A 576 5.61 -15.35 22.44
C PHE A 576 6.58 -14.20 22.71
N SER A 577 7.69 -14.18 21.96
CA SER A 577 8.55 -13.00 21.81
C SER A 577 8.33 -12.32 20.45
N VAL A 578 8.55 -10.99 20.40
CA VAL A 578 8.50 -10.19 19.15
C VAL A 578 9.40 -10.81 18.07
N ARG A 579 10.55 -11.36 18.47
CA ARG A 579 11.51 -12.02 17.58
C ARG A 579 10.95 -13.28 16.92
N GLU A 580 10.31 -14.19 17.67
CA GLU A 580 9.72 -15.40 17.09
C GLU A 580 8.63 -15.09 16.06
N ILE A 581 7.78 -14.10 16.37
CA ILE A 581 6.72 -13.68 15.45
C ILE A 581 7.32 -13.00 14.21
N ASN A 582 8.33 -12.14 14.38
CA ASN A 582 9.10 -11.55 13.27
C ASN A 582 9.74 -12.62 12.38
N ASP A 583 10.41 -13.63 12.95
CA ASP A 583 11.06 -14.71 12.18
C ASP A 583 10.03 -15.59 11.45
N ALA A 584 8.86 -15.85 12.06
CA ALA A 584 7.77 -16.59 11.42
C ALA A 584 7.13 -15.79 10.26
N ILE A 585 6.83 -14.50 10.46
CA ILE A 585 6.34 -13.59 9.40
C ILE A 585 7.36 -13.49 8.27
N ARG A 586 8.65 -13.39 8.61
CA ARG A 586 9.76 -13.31 7.64
C ARG A 586 9.82 -14.57 6.77
N VAL A 587 9.83 -15.77 7.37
CA VAL A 587 9.86 -17.04 6.62
C VAL A 587 8.61 -17.22 5.75
N ALA A 588 7.43 -16.86 6.25
CA ALA A 588 6.19 -16.91 5.49
C ALA A 588 6.22 -15.95 4.28
N GLY A 589 6.64 -14.69 4.50
CA GLY A 589 6.77 -13.67 3.46
C GLY A 589 7.83 -14.02 2.41
N GLU A 590 9.02 -14.45 2.84
CA GLU A 590 10.09 -14.96 1.95
C GLU A 590 9.60 -16.10 1.06
N SER A 591 8.74 -16.99 1.57
CA SER A 591 8.18 -18.11 0.79
C SER A 591 7.21 -17.68 -0.34
N LEU A 592 6.83 -16.40 -0.39
CA LEU A 592 6.01 -15.78 -1.44
C LEU A 592 6.82 -14.88 -2.40
N VAL A 593 8.11 -14.67 -2.16
CA VAL A 593 8.96 -13.78 -2.98
C VAL A 593 9.31 -14.40 -4.34
N ASP A 594 9.21 -13.60 -5.39
CA ASP A 594 9.88 -13.81 -6.68
C ASP A 594 11.22 -13.02 -6.68
N PRO A 595 12.36 -13.66 -6.36
CA PRO A 595 13.64 -12.98 -6.26
C PRO A 595 14.20 -12.53 -7.62
N GLU A 596 13.46 -12.75 -8.71
CA GLU A 596 13.84 -12.36 -10.07
C GLU A 596 13.11 -11.12 -10.59
N LEU A 597 12.24 -10.49 -9.81
CA LEU A 597 11.60 -9.24 -10.19
C LEU A 597 12.63 -8.09 -10.18
N LEU A 598 12.69 -7.33 -11.28
CA LEU A 598 13.54 -6.14 -11.39
C LEU A 598 13.23 -5.11 -10.30
N ALA A 599 14.23 -4.31 -9.94
CA ALA A 599 14.03 -3.07 -9.19
C ALA A 599 13.03 -2.13 -9.89
N ARG A 600 12.38 -1.24 -9.12
CA ARG A 600 11.44 -0.23 -9.65
C ARG A 600 12.15 1.06 -10.08
N ARG A 601 11.47 1.84 -10.91
CA ARG A 601 11.94 3.16 -11.36
C ARG A 601 11.65 4.27 -10.32
N GLU A 602 10.43 4.31 -9.76
CA GLU A 602 10.07 5.03 -8.52
C GLU A 602 9.05 4.21 -7.68
N THR A 603 8.81 4.61 -6.42
CA THR A 603 7.92 3.97 -5.43
C THR A 603 7.19 4.98 -4.53
N SER A 604 6.05 4.59 -3.94
CA SER A 604 5.31 5.34 -2.90
C SER A 604 5.70 4.98 -1.47
N SER A 605 6.25 3.78 -1.25
CA SER A 605 7.02 3.40 -0.06
C SER A 605 8.51 3.70 -0.25
N VAL A 606 9.32 3.52 0.80
CA VAL A 606 10.77 3.84 0.78
C VAL A 606 11.62 2.72 0.12
N ILE A 607 11.00 1.91 -0.75
CA ILE A 607 11.63 0.81 -1.47
C ILE A 607 12.31 1.35 -2.74
N MET A 608 13.28 2.24 -2.54
CA MET A 608 14.09 2.88 -3.58
C MET A 608 15.54 2.38 -3.49
N PRO A 609 16.07 1.66 -4.49
CA PRO A 609 17.48 1.28 -4.53
C PRO A 609 18.34 2.53 -4.75
N GLY A 610 18.83 3.12 -3.65
CA GLY A 610 19.51 4.41 -3.67
C GLY A 610 19.18 5.31 -2.48
N PHE A 611 18.14 5.00 -1.70
CA PHE A 611 18.06 5.47 -0.31
C PHE A 611 19.34 5.01 0.43
N PRO A 612 19.98 5.88 1.23
CA PRO A 612 21.12 5.44 2.00
C PRO A 612 20.66 4.42 3.04
N THR A 613 21.39 3.32 3.17
CA THR A 613 21.64 2.78 4.51
C THR A 613 22.35 3.89 5.28
N PHE A 614 21.60 4.65 6.08
CA PHE A 614 22.16 5.71 6.91
C PHE A 614 23.22 5.09 7.83
N SER A 615 24.50 5.34 7.54
CA SER A 615 25.55 4.99 8.49
C SER A 615 25.34 5.81 9.76
N SER A 616 25.58 5.23 10.93
CA SER A 616 25.46 5.86 12.25
C SER A 616 26.41 7.06 12.51
N SER A 617 27.05 7.57 11.45
CA SER A 617 27.94 8.73 11.45
C SER A 617 27.37 9.96 10.73
N GLN A 618 26.27 9.83 9.96
CA GLN A 618 25.66 10.98 9.28
C GLN A 618 24.81 11.78 10.28
N LYS A 619 25.38 12.87 10.79
CA LYS A 619 24.66 13.86 11.61
C LYS A 619 23.52 14.48 10.81
N PHE A 620 22.37 14.63 11.44
CA PHE A 620 21.30 15.49 10.93
C PHE A 620 21.78 16.94 10.90
N GLU A 621 21.92 17.52 9.71
CA GLU A 621 22.06 18.97 9.57
C GLU A 621 20.70 19.63 9.83
N ALA A 622 20.47 20.02 11.08
CA ALA A 622 19.41 20.96 11.42
C ALA A 622 19.67 22.28 10.67
N CYS A 623 18.64 22.81 10.00
CA CYS A 623 18.77 24.00 9.16
C CYS A 623 19.35 25.18 9.97
N PRO A 624 20.52 25.74 9.59
CA PRO A 624 21.29 26.62 10.49
C PRO A 624 20.74 28.06 10.61
N ASP A 625 19.77 28.44 9.77
CA ASP A 625 19.26 29.81 9.63
C ASP A 625 18.30 30.26 10.77
N LEU A 626 18.65 29.97 12.04
CA LEU A 626 17.90 30.47 13.20
C LEU A 626 18.71 30.68 14.50
N LEU A 627 20.05 30.80 14.43
CA LEU A 627 20.88 31.14 15.59
C LEU A 627 21.81 32.33 15.34
N VAL A 628 21.33 33.55 15.64
CA VAL A 628 22.18 34.73 15.81
C VAL A 628 22.74 34.72 17.24
N PRO A 629 24.08 34.73 17.44
CA PRO A 629 24.66 34.66 18.77
C PRO A 629 24.56 36.01 19.50
N ILE A 630 23.60 36.12 20.42
CA ILE A 630 23.61 37.17 21.44
C ILE A 630 24.78 36.87 22.40
N ARG A 631 25.80 37.73 22.38
CA ARG A 631 26.82 37.78 23.44
C ARG A 631 26.26 38.56 24.66
N PRO A 632 26.74 38.26 25.88
CA PRO A 632 26.19 38.83 27.12
C PRO A 632 26.35 40.35 27.21
#